data_AF-A0AAE1GCU6-F1
#
_entry.id   AF-A0AAE1GCU6-F1
#
_cell.length_a   1.000
_cell.length_b   1.000
_cell.length_c   1.000
_cell.angle_alpha   90.00
_cell.angle_beta   90.00
_cell.angle_gamma   90.00
#
_symmetry.space_group_name_H-M   'P 1'
#
loop_
_entity.id
_entity.type
_entity.pdbx_description
1 polymer ?
#
loop_
_entity_poly.entity_id
_entity_poly.type
_entity_poly.pdbx_seq_one_letter_code
_entity_poly.pdbx_strand_id
1 'polypeptide(L)'
;MEEMGNPFCDDSKDLLVLLDSRDMANPAVINTVRHIEKLGQEQQKSRTQLQVSSLRNDCFLFSRMLIASQTRAGDLDEFFAHENQACPPALSHMGNMRLGKVSDLVGCLEDRIPPRENAAASPPVEAMILDGAAIVNMLAPGNAKTFSEYASQVFLPYIIFQLQHTSRVDIVWDEYFPESLKADTKKKRGKGKRDESNHLVPSLETGRPFST
;
A
#
# COMPACT_ATOMS: atom_id res chain seq x y z
N MET A 1 -21.11 36.16 11.08
CA MET A 1 -20.08 35.10 11.05
C MET A 1 -20.73 33.88 11.65
N GLU A 2 -21.24 32.98 10.80
CA GLU A 2 -21.74 31.68 11.24
C GLU A 2 -20.53 30.81 11.58
N GLU A 3 -20.47 30.40 12.83
CA GLU A 3 -19.47 29.47 13.35
C GLU A 3 -19.82 28.08 12.81
N MET A 4 -19.14 27.65 11.74
CA MET A 4 -19.26 26.29 11.23
C MET A 4 -18.68 25.33 12.28
N GLY A 5 -19.57 24.77 13.10
CA GLY A 5 -19.27 23.71 14.04
C GLY A 5 -18.69 22.49 13.33
N ASN A 6 -17.73 21.84 13.99
CA ASN A 6 -17.05 20.65 13.53
C ASN A 6 -18.05 19.53 13.15
N PRO A 7 -18.11 19.08 11.88
CA PRO A 7 -19.11 18.11 11.40
C PRO A 7 -18.88 16.68 11.91
N PHE A 8 -17.89 16.45 12.78
CA PHE A 8 -17.56 15.13 13.34
C PHE A 8 -17.96 14.95 14.82
N CYS A 9 -18.71 15.90 15.40
CA CYS A 9 -19.20 15.82 16.78
C CYS A 9 -20.71 15.60 16.90
N ASP A 10 -21.39 15.17 15.83
CA ASP A 10 -22.73 14.62 15.98
C ASP A 10 -22.62 13.29 16.71
N ASP A 11 -23.11 13.31 17.96
CA ASP A 11 -23.45 12.11 18.70
C ASP A 11 -24.27 11.21 17.77
N SER A 12 -23.64 10.13 17.29
CA SER A 12 -24.20 9.10 16.42
C SER A 12 -25.27 8.27 17.15
N LYS A 13 -26.25 8.94 17.77
CA LYS A 13 -27.47 8.36 18.31
C LYS A 13 -28.51 8.24 17.21
N ASP A 14 -28.48 9.10 16.19
CA ASP A 14 -29.51 9.12 15.13
C ASP A 14 -29.35 8.00 14.08
N LEU A 15 -28.13 7.49 13.85
CA LEU A 15 -27.90 6.34 12.96
C LEU A 15 -28.32 4.99 13.57
N LEU A 16 -28.43 4.92 14.90
CA LEU A 16 -28.91 3.71 15.60
C LEU A 16 -30.43 3.73 15.83
N VAL A 17 -31.07 4.91 15.86
CA VAL A 17 -32.52 5.03 16.07
C VAL A 17 -33.33 4.71 14.79
N LEU A 18 -32.75 4.86 13.59
CA LEU A 18 -33.40 4.43 12.34
C LEU A 18 -33.33 2.91 12.08
N LEU A 19 -32.65 2.14 12.94
CA LEU A 19 -32.58 0.68 12.88
C LEU A 19 -33.45 -0.02 13.93
N ASP A 20 -34.44 0.66 14.51
CA ASP A 20 -35.46 0.01 15.35
C ASP A 20 -36.68 -0.49 14.53
N SER A 21 -36.62 -0.39 13.19
CA SER A 21 -37.45 -1.24 12.32
C SER A 21 -36.86 -2.65 12.30
N ARG A 22 -37.23 -3.44 13.31
CA ARG A 22 -36.76 -4.79 13.65
C ARG A 22 -36.92 -5.90 12.57
N ASP A 23 -37.05 -5.57 11.28
CA ASP A 23 -37.44 -6.59 10.28
C ASP A 23 -36.88 -6.44 8.86
N MET A 24 -35.69 -5.82 8.65
CA MET A 24 -35.13 -5.70 7.28
C MET A 24 -33.67 -6.15 7.08
N ALA A 25 -32.93 -6.49 8.14
CA ALA A 25 -31.54 -6.95 8.00
C ALA A 25 -31.37 -8.40 8.47
N ASN A 26 -30.77 -9.23 7.62
CA ASN A 26 -30.45 -10.62 7.93
C ASN A 26 -29.69 -10.69 9.29
N PRO A 27 -30.11 -11.55 10.23
CA PRO A 27 -29.48 -11.66 11.55
C PRO A 27 -27.95 -11.86 11.51
N ALA A 28 -27.44 -12.50 10.45
CA ALA A 28 -26.00 -12.66 10.23
C ALA A 28 -25.28 -11.32 10.00
N VAL A 29 -25.91 -10.37 9.29
CA VAL A 29 -25.36 -9.03 9.03
C VAL A 29 -25.33 -8.22 10.32
N ILE A 30 -26.41 -8.26 11.11
CA ILE A 30 -26.49 -7.56 12.40
C ILE A 30 -25.41 -8.07 13.37
N ASN A 31 -25.22 -9.39 13.46
CA ASN A 31 -24.19 -9.98 14.31
C ASN A 31 -22.77 -9.62 13.85
N THR A 32 -22.57 -9.52 12.53
CA THR A 32 -21.28 -9.09 11.95
C THR A 32 -20.99 -7.63 12.31
N VAL A 33 -21.98 -6.73 12.18
CA VAL A 33 -21.82 -5.31 12.53
C VAL A 33 -21.51 -5.13 14.01
N ARG A 34 -22.25 -5.79 14.91
CA ARG A 34 -21.97 -5.76 16.36
C ARG A 34 -20.58 -6.31 16.70
N HIS A 35 -20.14 -7.35 16.00
CA HIS A 35 -18.81 -7.91 16.19
C HIS A 35 -17.71 -6.94 15.75
N ILE A 36 -17.87 -6.26 14.62
CA ILE A 36 -16.94 -5.23 14.12
C ILE A 36 -16.86 -4.06 15.12
N GLU A 37 -18.00 -3.61 15.64
CA GLU A 37 -18.03 -2.54 16.65
C GLU A 37 -17.28 -2.94 17.92
N LYS A 38 -17.54 -4.15 18.44
CA LYS A 38 -16.84 -4.68 19.61
C LYS A 38 -15.33 -4.78 19.38
N LEU A 39 -14.91 -5.29 18.22
CA LEU A 39 -13.50 -5.35 17.84
C LEU A 39 -12.86 -3.96 17.77
N GLY A 40 -13.57 -2.96 17.24
CA GLY A 40 -13.11 -1.58 17.20
C GLY A 40 -12.91 -0.99 18.60
N GLN A 41 -13.84 -1.24 19.53
CA GLN A 41 -13.73 -0.77 20.92
C GLN A 41 -12.57 -1.45 21.68
N GLU A 42 -12.34 -2.75 21.48
CA GLU A 42 -11.23 -3.49 22.09
C GLU A 42 -9.87 -3.01 21.57
N GLN A 43 -9.75 -2.79 20.25
CA GLN A 43 -8.53 -2.24 19.63
C GLN A 43 -8.24 -0.81 20.09
N GLN A 44 -9.27 0.02 20.28
CA GLN A 44 -9.08 1.37 20.78
C GLN A 44 -8.58 1.36 22.23
N LYS A 45 -9.14 0.50 23.09
CA LYS A 45 -8.68 0.34 24.48
C LYS A 45 -7.23 -0.14 24.55
N SER A 46 -6.84 -1.12 23.73
CA SER A 46 -5.46 -1.61 23.71
C SER A 46 -4.47 -0.53 23.22
N ARG A 47 -4.85 0.26 22.22
CA ARG A 47 -4.05 1.40 21.76
C ARG A 47 -3.85 2.45 22.85
N THR A 48 -4.91 2.83 23.57
CA THR A 48 -4.80 3.79 24.68
C THR A 48 -3.91 3.25 25.80
N GLN A 49 -4.01 1.95 26.14
CA GLN A 49 -3.16 1.33 27.16
C GLN A 49 -1.68 1.37 26.77
N LEU A 50 -1.35 1.08 25.51
CA LEU A 50 0.01 1.15 24.99
C LEU A 50 0.54 2.59 24.93
N GLN A 51 -0.32 3.59 24.68
CA GLN A 51 0.08 5.00 24.79
C GLN A 51 0.41 5.37 26.24
N VAL A 52 -0.43 4.97 27.19
CA VAL A 52 -0.20 5.23 28.62
C VAL A 52 1.09 4.58 29.12
N SER A 53 1.40 3.36 28.67
CA SER A 53 2.67 2.71 29.03
C SER A 53 3.89 3.43 28.41
N SER A 54 3.78 3.91 27.16
CA SER A 54 4.81 4.74 26.53
C SER A 54 5.07 6.02 27.31
N LEU A 55 4.02 6.79 27.65
CA LEU A 55 4.18 8.02 28.44
C LEU A 55 4.80 7.77 29.82
N ARG A 56 4.46 6.65 30.47
CA ARG A 56 5.09 6.29 31.74
C ARG A 56 6.59 6.07 31.59
N ASN A 57 7.01 5.37 30.54
CA ASN A 57 8.44 5.15 30.25
C ASN A 57 9.17 6.48 30.01
N ASP A 58 8.55 7.41 29.29
CA ASP A 58 9.10 8.75 29.06
C ASP A 58 9.26 9.51 30.38
N CYS A 59 8.21 9.51 31.22
CA CYS A 59 8.28 10.12 32.55
C CYS A 59 9.39 9.51 33.42
N PHE A 60 9.58 8.19 33.39
CA PHE A 60 10.67 7.54 34.12
C PHE A 60 12.05 7.95 33.59
N LEU A 61 12.21 8.02 32.27
CA LEU A 61 13.45 8.44 31.62
C LEU A 61 13.79 9.89 31.98
N PHE A 62 12.84 10.81 31.85
CA PHE A 62 13.04 12.22 32.20
C PHE A 62 13.28 12.43 33.69
N SER A 63 12.61 11.68 34.57
CA SER A 63 12.85 11.76 36.02
C SER A 63 14.28 11.34 36.37
N ARG A 64 14.78 10.27 35.74
CA ARG A 64 16.17 9.82 35.92
C ARG A 64 17.18 10.81 35.36
N MET A 65 16.90 11.38 34.19
CA MET A 65 17.72 12.43 33.56
C MET A 65 17.82 13.66 34.48
N LEU A 66 16.71 14.12 35.04
CA LEU A 66 16.67 15.28 35.94
C LEU A 66 17.53 15.07 37.19
N ILE A 67 17.50 13.87 37.78
CA ILE A 67 18.32 13.54 38.95
C ILE A 67 19.80 13.45 38.54
N ALA A 68 20.09 12.86 37.38
CA ALA A 68 21.44 12.75 36.85
C ALA A 68 22.07 14.12 36.53
N SER A 69 21.30 15.05 35.96
CA SER A 69 21.77 16.41 35.63
C SER A 69 22.00 17.30 36.86
N GLN A 70 21.34 17.00 37.98
CA GLN A 70 21.59 17.68 39.26
C GLN A 70 22.86 17.18 39.96
N THR A 71 23.23 15.91 39.76
CA THR A 71 24.37 15.27 40.45
C THR A 71 25.64 15.27 39.62
N ARG A 72 25.51 15.30 38.29
CA ARG A 72 26.59 15.39 37.32
C ARG A 72 26.20 16.55 36.42
N ALA A 73 27.10 17.48 36.14
CA ALA A 73 26.85 18.58 35.20
C ALA A 73 26.65 18.02 33.78
N GLY A 74 25.49 17.40 33.55
CA GLY A 74 25.15 16.69 32.33
C GLY A 74 24.69 17.67 31.27
N ASP A 75 25.23 17.51 30.07
CA ASP A 75 24.84 18.28 28.91
C ASP A 75 23.49 17.79 28.39
N LEU A 76 22.47 18.66 28.46
CA LEU A 76 21.14 18.36 27.96
C LEU A 76 21.12 18.35 26.43
N ASP A 77 21.96 19.16 25.78
CA ASP A 77 22.01 19.24 24.33
C ASP A 77 22.56 17.93 23.74
N GLU A 78 23.61 17.37 24.34
CA GLU A 78 24.14 16.05 23.99
C GLU A 78 23.12 14.93 24.25
N PHE A 79 22.38 14.99 25.38
CA PHE A 79 21.35 14.01 25.67
C PHE A 79 20.24 14.01 24.61
N PHE A 80 19.72 15.18 24.24
CA PHE A 80 18.65 15.29 23.24
C PHE A 80 19.13 15.09 21.80
N ALA A 81 20.44 15.10 21.54
CA ALA A 81 21.00 14.75 20.23
C ALA A 81 20.81 13.26 19.87
N HIS A 82 20.50 12.41 20.85
CA HIS A 82 20.35 10.97 20.66
C HIS A 82 18.92 10.47 20.96
N GLU A 83 18.50 9.39 20.27
CA GLU A 83 17.24 8.71 20.59
C GLU A 83 17.41 7.90 21.89
N ASN A 84 16.88 8.42 23.00
CA ASN A 84 17.02 7.80 24.33
C ASN A 84 15.93 6.77 24.67
N GLN A 85 15.08 6.42 23.71
CA GLN A 85 14.03 5.43 23.88
C GLN A 85 14.55 4.02 23.59
N ALA A 86 13.95 3.00 24.22
CA ALA A 86 14.31 1.60 23.96
C ALA A 86 14.07 1.18 22.50
N CYS A 87 13.15 1.87 21.82
CA CYS A 87 12.93 1.75 20.38
C CYS A 87 13.03 3.14 19.73
N PRO A 88 13.89 3.31 18.70
CA PRO A 88 14.00 4.50 17.87
C PRO A 88 12.65 5.07 17.40
N PRO A 89 12.20 6.25 17.87
CA PRO A 89 10.94 6.86 17.42
C PRO A 89 10.92 7.17 15.91
N ALA A 90 12.09 7.37 15.30
CA ALA A 90 12.25 7.53 13.85
C ALA A 90 11.87 6.27 13.07
N LEU A 91 12.14 5.08 13.64
CA LEU A 91 11.94 3.80 12.96
C LEU A 91 10.76 2.98 13.51
N SER A 92 10.26 3.33 14.70
CA SER A 92 9.25 2.57 15.42
C SER A 92 8.15 3.45 16.00
N HIS A 93 6.94 2.89 16.06
CA HIS A 93 5.84 3.43 16.85
C HIS A 93 5.30 2.31 17.75
N MET A 94 5.35 2.53 19.06
CA MET A 94 4.82 1.61 20.08
C MET A 94 5.43 0.20 20.00
N GLY A 95 6.74 0.12 19.75
CA GLY A 95 7.50 -1.14 19.67
C GLY A 95 7.37 -1.87 18.33
N ASN A 96 6.55 -1.37 17.40
CA ASN A 96 6.45 -1.91 16.04
C ASN A 96 7.19 -1.01 15.06
N MET A 97 7.80 -1.58 14.03
CA MET A 97 8.46 -0.81 12.98
C MET A 97 7.42 0.05 12.23
N ARG A 98 7.76 1.31 11.94
CA ARG A 98 6.96 2.14 11.05
C ARG A 98 7.00 1.51 9.66
N LEU A 99 5.86 1.00 9.21
CA LEU A 99 5.70 0.48 7.87
C LEU A 99 5.16 1.62 6.98
N GLY A 100 6.03 2.16 6.13
CA GLY A 100 5.63 3.06 5.05
C GLY A 100 5.14 2.28 3.84
N LYS A 101 4.35 2.92 2.97
CA LYS A 101 4.10 2.40 1.63
C LYS A 101 5.26 2.82 0.75
N VAL A 102 5.64 1.97 -0.21
CA VAL A 102 6.66 2.34 -1.22
C VAL A 102 6.28 3.63 -1.96
N SER A 103 4.98 3.94 -2.07
CA SER A 103 4.48 5.21 -2.60
C SER A 103 4.95 6.44 -1.83
N ASP A 104 5.22 6.31 -0.52
CA ASP A 104 5.65 7.43 0.33
C ASP A 104 7.08 7.87 -0.02
N LEU A 105 7.85 7.02 -0.70
CA LEU A 105 9.18 7.33 -1.21
C LEU A 105 9.14 8.07 -2.56
N VAL A 106 8.02 8.00 -3.30
CA VAL A 106 7.92 8.56 -4.65
C VAL A 106 8.14 10.07 -4.61
N GLY A 107 7.47 10.79 -3.70
CA GLY A 107 7.68 12.24 -3.55
C GLY A 107 9.14 12.60 -3.23
N CYS A 108 9.78 11.86 -2.32
CA CYS A 108 11.19 12.04 -1.99
C CYS A 108 12.13 11.79 -3.17
N LEU A 109 11.75 10.91 -4.10
CA LEU A 109 12.52 10.62 -5.31
C LEU A 109 12.26 11.68 -6.39
N GLU A 110 11.01 12.10 -6.56
CA GLU A 110 10.61 13.17 -7.48
C GLU A 110 11.30 14.49 -7.14
N ASP A 111 11.40 14.85 -5.86
CA ASP A 111 12.11 16.07 -5.39
C ASP A 111 13.60 16.07 -5.72
N ARG A 112 14.19 14.87 -5.89
CA ARG A 112 15.63 14.70 -6.22
C ARG A 112 15.88 14.57 -7.71
N ILE A 113 14.82 14.43 -8.52
CA ILE A 113 14.93 14.48 -9.97
C ILE A 113 14.80 15.95 -10.36
N PRO A 114 15.84 16.57 -10.95
CA PRO A 114 15.70 17.93 -11.42
C PRO A 114 14.50 18.00 -12.38
N PRO A 115 13.67 19.07 -12.31
CA PRO A 115 12.62 19.29 -13.29
C PRO A 115 13.24 19.10 -14.68
N ARG A 116 12.55 18.39 -15.57
CA ARG A 116 13.03 18.04 -16.90
C ARG A 116 13.07 19.30 -17.79
N GLU A 117 13.84 20.28 -17.38
CA GLU A 117 14.23 21.44 -18.15
C GLU A 117 15.31 20.93 -19.11
N ASN A 118 15.01 21.04 -20.40
CA ASN A 118 15.76 20.50 -21.54
C ASN A 118 15.35 19.08 -21.96
N ALA A 119 14.21 19.02 -22.66
CA ALA A 119 13.96 18.03 -23.72
C ALA A 119 14.90 18.24 -24.94
N ALA A 120 16.17 18.58 -24.71
CA ALA A 120 17.18 18.67 -25.75
C ALA A 120 18.00 17.38 -25.69
N ALA A 121 17.62 16.45 -26.57
CA ALA A 121 18.31 15.18 -26.83
C ALA A 121 18.52 14.29 -25.59
N SER A 122 17.44 13.61 -25.15
CA SER A 122 17.65 12.24 -24.67
C SER A 122 18.47 11.52 -25.74
N PRO A 123 19.56 10.79 -25.40
CA PRO A 123 20.25 9.98 -26.39
C PRO A 123 19.20 9.08 -27.08
N PRO A 124 19.30 8.86 -28.39
CA PRO A 124 18.38 7.98 -29.10
C PRO A 124 18.34 6.64 -28.37
N VAL A 125 17.21 6.33 -27.75
CA VAL A 125 17.05 5.07 -27.01
C VAL A 125 16.89 3.99 -28.06
N GLU A 126 17.94 3.19 -28.27
CA GLU A 126 17.95 2.11 -29.26
C GLU A 126 16.90 1.04 -28.93
N ALA A 127 16.73 0.73 -27.64
CA ALA A 127 15.76 -0.27 -27.19
C ALA A 127 15.06 0.13 -25.87
N MET A 128 13.77 -0.20 -25.78
CA MET A 128 12.94 -0.07 -24.58
C MET A 128 12.51 -1.46 -24.10
N ILE A 129 12.75 -1.78 -22.83
CA ILE A 129 12.31 -3.03 -22.21
C ILE A 129 11.14 -2.72 -21.28
N LEU A 130 10.03 -3.40 -21.49
CA LEU A 130 8.77 -3.15 -20.81
C LEU A 130 8.35 -4.37 -20.00
N ASP A 131 7.94 -4.17 -18.75
CA ASP A 131 7.25 -5.18 -17.94
C ASP A 131 5.78 -5.26 -18.40
N GLY A 132 5.43 -6.34 -19.11
CA GLY A 132 4.11 -6.54 -19.66
C GLY A 132 3.01 -6.62 -18.59
N ALA A 133 3.30 -7.25 -17.44
CA ALA A 133 2.33 -7.37 -16.36
C ALA A 133 2.07 -6.01 -15.70
N ALA A 134 3.10 -5.18 -15.55
CA ALA A 134 2.94 -3.82 -15.07
C ALA A 134 2.08 -2.97 -16.02
N ILE A 135 2.33 -3.06 -17.33
CA ILE A 135 1.55 -2.31 -18.34
C ILE A 135 0.09 -2.69 -18.32
N VAL A 136 -0.24 -4.00 -18.28
CA VAL A 136 -1.64 -4.44 -18.24
C VAL A 136 -2.36 -3.92 -16.99
N ASN A 137 -1.67 -3.87 -15.85
CA ASN A 137 -2.25 -3.32 -14.62
C ASN A 137 -2.41 -1.80 -14.65
N MET A 138 -1.53 -1.10 -15.39
CA MET A 138 -1.57 0.36 -15.54
C MET A 138 -2.65 0.79 -16.53
N LEU A 139 -2.83 0.06 -17.63
CA LEU A 139 -3.76 0.41 -18.69
C LEU A 139 -5.17 -0.12 -18.39
N ALA A 140 -6.07 0.80 -18.04
CA ALA A 140 -7.48 0.48 -17.84
C ALA A 140 -8.11 -0.07 -19.15
N PRO A 141 -8.93 -1.14 -19.08
CA PRO A 141 -9.50 -1.75 -20.28
C PRO A 141 -10.57 -0.92 -20.97
N GLY A 142 -11.05 0.16 -20.33
CA GLY A 142 -12.08 1.03 -20.89
C GLY A 142 -13.35 0.24 -21.22
N ASN A 143 -13.75 0.28 -22.49
CA ASN A 143 -14.95 -0.39 -22.99
C ASN A 143 -14.69 -1.80 -23.56
N ALA A 144 -13.45 -2.27 -23.57
CA ALA A 144 -13.12 -3.59 -24.11
C ALA A 144 -13.72 -4.70 -23.25
N LYS A 145 -14.51 -5.58 -23.87
CA LYS A 145 -15.19 -6.70 -23.19
C LYS A 145 -14.42 -8.00 -23.29
N THR A 146 -13.56 -8.12 -24.30
CA THR A 146 -12.73 -9.29 -24.53
C THR A 146 -11.25 -8.94 -24.51
N PHE A 147 -10.40 -9.92 -24.23
CA PHE A 147 -8.95 -9.74 -24.30
C PHE A 147 -8.49 -9.28 -25.70
N SER A 148 -9.12 -9.81 -26.76
CA SER A 148 -8.81 -9.42 -28.15
C SER A 148 -9.14 -7.94 -28.42
N GLU A 149 -10.28 -7.47 -27.93
CA GLU A 149 -10.65 -6.06 -28.00
C GLU A 149 -9.69 -5.19 -27.19
N TYR A 150 -9.34 -5.60 -25.97
CA TYR A 150 -8.38 -4.87 -25.14
C TYR A 150 -7.00 -4.78 -25.80
N ALA A 151 -6.52 -5.90 -26.36
CA ALA A 151 -5.25 -5.97 -27.03
C ALA A 151 -5.21 -5.01 -28.23
N SER A 152 -6.26 -5.00 -29.06
CA SER A 152 -6.33 -4.16 -30.27
C SER A 152 -6.63 -2.69 -29.98
N GLN A 153 -7.47 -2.37 -29.01
CA GLN A 153 -7.95 -1.01 -28.75
C GLN A 153 -7.10 -0.24 -27.75
N VAL A 154 -6.40 -0.94 -26.84
CA VAL A 154 -5.67 -0.30 -25.72
C VAL A 154 -4.20 -0.68 -25.72
N PHE A 155 -3.89 -1.97 -25.63
CA PHE A 155 -2.52 -2.42 -25.40
C PHE A 155 -1.60 -2.18 -26.60
N LEU A 156 -1.97 -2.65 -27.81
CA LEU A 156 -1.17 -2.47 -29.02
C LEU A 156 -0.96 -1.00 -29.40
N PRO A 157 -1.99 -0.12 -29.37
CA PRO A 157 -1.79 1.31 -29.61
C PRO A 157 -0.77 1.94 -28.66
N TYR A 158 -0.78 1.55 -27.37
CA TYR A 158 0.20 2.01 -26.41
C TYR A 158 1.63 1.58 -26.79
N ILE A 159 1.85 0.32 -27.17
CA ILE A 159 3.17 -0.18 -27.58
C ILE A 159 3.65 0.49 -28.87
N ILE A 160 2.77 0.68 -29.85
CA ILE A 160 3.08 1.37 -31.11
C ILE A 160 3.46 2.83 -30.84
N PHE A 161 2.80 3.49 -29.89
CA PHE A 161 3.17 4.84 -29.48
C PHE A 161 4.59 4.87 -28.89
N GLN A 162 4.99 3.87 -28.10
CA GLN A 162 6.36 3.81 -27.57
C GLN A 162 7.42 3.65 -28.67
N LEU A 163 7.12 2.92 -29.75
CA LEU A 163 8.01 2.75 -30.91
C LEU A 163 8.29 4.07 -31.66
N GLN A 164 7.51 5.14 -31.46
CA GLN A 164 7.84 6.45 -32.04
C GLN A 164 9.10 7.07 -31.41
N HIS A 165 9.49 6.59 -30.23
CA HIS A 165 10.58 7.15 -29.44
C HIS A 165 11.78 6.20 -29.31
N THR A 166 11.71 5.00 -29.89
CA THR A 166 12.78 3.98 -29.81
C THR A 166 12.82 3.11 -31.07
N SER A 167 13.97 2.51 -31.36
CA SER A 167 14.12 1.63 -32.53
C SER A 167 13.57 0.21 -32.26
N ARG A 168 13.48 -0.20 -31.00
CA ARG A 168 13.05 -1.53 -30.58
C ARG A 168 12.28 -1.49 -29.25
N VAL A 169 11.18 -2.24 -29.16
CA VAL A 169 10.48 -2.47 -27.89
C VAL A 169 10.44 -3.96 -27.61
N ASP A 170 10.98 -4.38 -26.46
CA ASP A 170 10.89 -5.75 -25.95
C ASP A 170 9.91 -5.79 -24.77
N ILE A 171 8.92 -6.66 -24.83
CA ILE A 171 7.95 -6.85 -23.74
C ILE A 171 8.31 -8.13 -23.01
N VAL A 172 8.65 -8.00 -21.73
CA VAL A 172 9.00 -9.10 -20.85
C VAL A 172 7.79 -9.45 -19.99
N TRP A 173 7.46 -10.73 -19.96
CA TRP A 173 6.43 -11.27 -19.08
C TRP A 173 7.10 -12.15 -18.04
N ASP A 174 6.64 -12.02 -16.80
CA ASP A 174 7.06 -12.93 -15.73
C ASP A 174 6.61 -14.37 -16.06
N GLU A 175 7.56 -15.30 -16.02
CA GLU A 175 7.26 -16.72 -16.02
C GLU A 175 7.07 -17.20 -14.57
N TYR A 176 5.87 -17.68 -14.26
CA TYR A 176 5.51 -18.11 -12.92
C TYR A 176 5.56 -19.63 -12.82
N PHE A 177 6.67 -20.16 -12.32
CA PHE A 177 6.77 -21.58 -11.99
C PHE A 177 5.99 -21.89 -10.71
N PRO A 178 5.31 -23.06 -10.62
CA PRO A 178 4.61 -23.48 -9.42
C PRO A 178 5.55 -23.66 -8.21
N GLU A 179 6.80 -24.05 -8.47
CA GLU A 179 7.87 -24.18 -7.47
C GLU A 179 8.60 -22.85 -7.18
N SER A 180 8.11 -21.73 -7.71
CA SER A 180 8.72 -20.42 -7.45
C SER A 180 8.53 -20.00 -6.00
N LEU A 181 9.55 -19.38 -5.42
CA LEU A 181 9.49 -18.72 -4.11
C LEU A 181 8.32 -17.72 -3.98
N LYS A 182 7.82 -17.19 -5.12
CA LYS A 182 6.68 -16.25 -5.18
C LYS A 182 5.30 -16.94 -5.19
N ALA A 183 5.23 -18.27 -5.33
CA ALA A 183 3.97 -19.02 -5.46
C ALA A 183 3.07 -18.84 -4.22
N ASP A 184 3.64 -18.89 -3.02
CA ASP A 184 2.87 -18.72 -1.78
C ASP A 184 2.51 -17.26 -1.49
N THR A 185 3.35 -16.30 -1.90
CA THR A 185 3.03 -14.86 -1.84
C THR A 185 1.82 -14.54 -2.72
N LYS A 186 1.66 -15.23 -3.84
CA LYS A 186 0.52 -15.07 -4.77
C LYS A 186 -0.80 -15.57 -4.19
N LYS A 187 -0.81 -16.73 -3.50
CA LYS A 187 -2.02 -17.27 -2.84
C LYS A 187 -2.63 -16.25 -1.86
N LYS A 188 -1.78 -15.45 -1.19
CA LYS A 188 -2.21 -14.43 -0.23
C LYS A 188 -2.78 -13.16 -0.88
N ARG A 189 -2.49 -12.88 -2.15
CA ARG A 189 -2.88 -11.63 -2.85
C ARG A 189 -4.30 -11.66 -3.45
N GLY A 190 -4.98 -12.82 -3.45
CA GLY A 190 -6.24 -13.05 -4.18
C GLY A 190 -7.49 -13.23 -3.31
N LYS A 191 -7.91 -12.20 -2.56
CA LYS A 191 -9.26 -12.13 -1.95
C LYS A 191 -10.07 -10.92 -2.43
N GLY A 192 -9.86 -10.47 -3.66
CA GLY A 192 -10.76 -9.52 -4.34
C GLY A 192 -11.81 -10.27 -5.15
N LYS A 193 -13.03 -9.72 -5.27
CA LYS A 193 -14.08 -10.26 -6.15
C LYS A 193 -13.50 -10.48 -7.55
N ARG A 194 -13.42 -11.73 -7.99
CA ARG A 194 -13.13 -12.11 -9.37
C ARG A 194 -14.35 -12.86 -9.86
N ASP A 195 -14.91 -12.43 -10.98
CA ASP A 195 -15.79 -13.29 -11.77
C ASP A 195 -14.97 -14.50 -12.23
N GLU A 196 -15.51 -15.68 -11.94
CA GLU A 196 -14.89 -16.96 -12.26
C GLU A 196 -14.81 -17.15 -13.77
N SER A 197 -13.66 -16.81 -14.34
CA SER A 197 -13.24 -17.24 -15.68
C SER A 197 -11.98 -18.10 -15.58
N ASN A 198 -11.96 -19.00 -14.60
CA ASN A 198 -11.00 -20.10 -14.57
C ASN A 198 -11.50 -21.22 -15.50
N HIS A 199 -11.30 -21.13 -16.82
CA HIS A 199 -11.30 -22.32 -17.69
C HIS A 199 -10.74 -22.11 -19.12
N LEU A 200 -9.73 -21.26 -19.33
CA LEU A 200 -9.02 -21.24 -20.63
C LEU A 200 -7.52 -20.97 -20.43
N VAL A 201 -6.78 -22.02 -20.04
CA VAL A 201 -5.36 -22.14 -20.40
C VAL A 201 -5.31 -23.27 -21.43
N PRO A 202 -5.04 -23.00 -22.71
CA PRO A 202 -4.75 -24.07 -23.65
C PRO A 202 -3.42 -24.70 -23.24
N SER A 203 -3.46 -25.99 -22.90
CA SER A 203 -2.29 -26.84 -22.80
C SER A 203 -1.49 -26.74 -24.11
N LEU A 204 -0.30 -26.12 -24.09
CA LEU A 204 0.66 -26.36 -25.15
C LEU A 204 1.16 -27.80 -24.96
N GLU A 205 0.55 -28.72 -25.71
CA GLU A 205 1.07 -30.06 -25.89
C GLU A 205 2.50 -29.99 -26.45
N THR A 206 3.39 -30.66 -25.73
CA THR A 206 4.77 -30.94 -26.12
C THR A 206 4.81 -31.71 -27.45
N GLY A 207 5.15 -31.03 -28.54
CA GLY A 207 5.34 -31.61 -29.87
C GLY A 207 6.81 -31.59 -30.32
N ARG A 208 7.49 -32.73 -30.11
CA ARG A 208 8.69 -33.35 -30.74
C ARG A 208 9.86 -32.50 -31.32
N PRO A 209 11.11 -33.01 -31.22
CA PRO A 209 12.30 -32.34 -31.73
C PRO A 209 12.38 -32.40 -33.26
N PHE A 210 12.77 -31.27 -33.87
CA PHE A 210 13.22 -31.25 -35.24
C PHE A 210 14.58 -31.96 -35.33
N SER A 211 14.60 -33.07 -36.07
CA SER A 211 15.85 -33.66 -36.58
C SER A 211 16.27 -32.84 -37.79
N THR A 212 17.55 -32.46 -37.84
CA THR A 212 18.27 -32.25 -39.11
C THR A 212 19.42 -33.25 -39.12
#